data_AF-A0A9W3CPW8-F1
#
_entry.id   AF-A0A9W3CPW8-F1
#
_cell.length_a   1.000
_cell.length_b   1.000
_cell.length_c   1.000
_cell.angle_alpha   90.00
_cell.angle_beta   90.00
_cell.angle_gamma   90.00
#
_symmetry.space_group_name_H-M   'P 1'
#
loop_
_entity.id
_entity.type
_entity.pdbx_description
1 polymer ?
#
loop_
_entity_poly.entity_id
_entity_poly.type
_entity_poly.pdbx_seq_one_letter_code
_entity_poly.pdbx_strand_id
1 'polypeptide(L)' 'MAPPIKQTFVLEVSVRSEKDRTKAMEIVGGTKGVVSVQCEKGQGKLTVEGEDVDLGVLIQTLEKKVGSTLTTAFTSNFKG' A
#
# COMPACT_ATOMS: atom_id res chain seq x y z
N MET A 1 1.63 -5.10 28.08
CA MET A 1 1.72 -5.41 26.64
C MET A 1 0.73 -4.49 25.93
N ALA A 2 1.19 -3.42 25.29
CA ALA A 2 0.29 -2.55 24.53
C ALA A 2 -0.28 -3.37 23.36
N PRO A 3 -1.57 -3.24 23.02
CA PRO A 3 -2.09 -3.90 21.83
C PRO A 3 -1.30 -3.40 20.62
N PRO A 4 -0.92 -4.30 19.69
CA PRO A 4 -0.30 -3.90 18.45
C PRO A 4 -1.23 -2.94 17.70
N ILE A 5 -0.71 -1.76 17.33
CA ILE A 5 -1.49 -0.74 16.62
C ILE A 5 -1.56 -1.16 15.16
N LYS A 6 -2.62 -1.89 14.82
CA LYS A 6 -2.89 -2.27 13.43
C LYS A 6 -3.24 -1.02 12.62
N GLN A 7 -2.51 -0.82 11.53
CA GLN A 7 -2.70 0.26 10.58
C GLN A 7 -3.24 -0.32 9.28
N THR A 8 -4.53 -0.12 9.04
CA THR A 8 -5.10 -0.37 7.73
C THR A 8 -5.02 0.91 6.92
N PHE A 9 -4.38 0.84 5.76
CA PHE A 9 -4.33 1.95 4.84
C PHE A 9 -4.66 1.53 3.41
N VAL A 10 -5.42 2.38 2.73
CA VAL A 10 -5.77 2.16 1.34
C VAL A 10 -4.84 3.00 0.50
N LEU A 11 -4.11 2.35 -0.41
CA LEU A 11 -3.21 2.97 -1.36
C LEU A 11 -3.84 2.94 -2.75
N GLU A 12 -4.33 4.06 -3.23
CA GLU A 12 -4.82 4.13 -4.60
C GLU A 12 -3.63 4.25 -5.55
N VAL A 13 -3.44 3.29 -6.45
CA VAL A 13 -2.32 3.29 -7.40
C VAL A 13 -2.87 3.33 -8.82
N SER A 14 -2.78 4.49 -9.48
CA SER A 14 -3.12 4.64 -10.91
C SER A 14 -2.14 3.87 -11.81
N VAL A 15 -2.34 2.55 -11.93
CA VAL A 15 -1.54 1.68 -12.81
C VAL A 15 -2.12 1.68 -14.22
N ARG A 16 -1.28 1.96 -15.22
CA ARG A 16 -1.68 1.95 -16.66
C ARG A 16 -1.55 0.57 -17.30
N SER A 17 -0.91 -0.39 -16.61
CA SER A 17 -0.58 -1.70 -17.17
C SER A 17 -0.53 -2.78 -16.09
N GLU A 18 -0.81 -4.02 -16.48
CA GLU A 18 -0.80 -5.16 -15.56
C GLU A 18 0.59 -5.43 -14.97
N LYS A 19 1.65 -5.14 -15.72
CA LYS A 19 3.05 -5.20 -15.23
C LYS A 19 3.31 -4.26 -14.05
N ASP A 20 2.76 -3.06 -14.10
CA ASP A 20 2.92 -2.04 -13.05
C ASP A 20 2.12 -2.44 -11.81
N ARG A 21 0.95 -3.07 -12.00
CA ARG A 21 0.15 -3.67 -10.92
C ARG A 21 0.92 -4.75 -10.17
N THR A 22 1.53 -5.69 -10.89
CA THR A 22 2.31 -6.78 -10.29
C THR A 22 3.50 -6.24 -9.51
N LYS A 23 4.26 -5.29 -10.09
CA LYS A 23 5.37 -4.63 -9.38
C LYS A 23 4.91 -3.91 -8.12
N ALA A 24 3.79 -3.19 -8.20
CA ALA A 24 3.25 -2.48 -7.05
C ALA A 24 2.90 -3.45 -5.92
N MET A 25 2.23 -4.57 -6.23
CA MET A 25 1.96 -5.63 -5.26
C MET A 25 3.25 -6.22 -4.66
N GLU A 26 4.27 -6.49 -5.47
CA GLU A 26 5.55 -7.04 -4.98
C GLU A 26 6.27 -6.07 -4.04
N ILE A 27 6.27 -4.77 -4.35
CA ILE A 27 6.87 -3.74 -3.50
C ILE A 27 6.13 -3.66 -2.17
N VAL A 28 4.80 -3.59 -2.22
CA VAL A 28 3.97 -3.50 -1.03
C VAL A 28 4.12 -4.78 -0.18
N GLY A 29 4.01 -5.96 -0.78
CA GLY A 29 4.16 -7.24 -0.08
C GLY A 29 5.57 -7.48 0.48
N GLY A 30 6.59 -6.87 -0.13
CA GLY A 30 7.97 -6.89 0.37
C GLY A 30 8.27 -5.83 1.43
N THR A 31 7.31 -4.93 1.73
CA THR A 31 7.53 -3.85 2.70
C THR A 31 7.39 -4.36 4.12
N LYS A 32 8.36 -4.01 4.96
CA LYS A 32 8.35 -4.37 6.38
C LYS A 32 7.11 -3.79 7.07
N GLY A 33 6.46 -4.60 7.87
CA GLY A 33 5.23 -4.22 8.58
C GLY A 33 3.96 -4.53 7.80
N VAL A 34 4.01 -4.81 6.50
CA VAL A 34 2.83 -5.23 5.75
C VAL A 34 2.43 -6.66 6.15
N VAL A 35 1.18 -6.80 6.57
CA VAL A 35 0.56 -8.06 6.98
C VAL A 35 -0.30 -8.62 5.85
N SER A 36 -1.00 -7.76 5.10
CA SER A 36 -1.91 -8.17 4.04
C SER A 36 -1.94 -7.13 2.92
N VAL A 37 -2.12 -7.61 1.68
CA VAL A 37 -2.27 -6.77 0.49
C VAL A 37 -3.45 -7.29 -0.32
N GLN A 38 -4.40 -6.41 -0.60
CA GLN A 38 -5.50 -6.64 -1.51
C GLN A 38 -5.42 -5.66 -2.68
N CYS A 39 -5.75 -6.13 -3.88
CA CYS A 39 -5.89 -5.28 -5.05
C CYS A 39 -7.28 -5.42 -5.61
N GLU A 40 -7.97 -4.31 -5.78
CA GLU A 40 -9.22 -4.27 -6.52
C GLU A 40 -8.95 -4.42 -8.02
N LYS A 41 -9.65 -5.35 -8.68
CA LYS A 41 -9.63 -5.49 -10.13
C LYS A 41 -10.41 -4.32 -10.74
N GLY A 42 -9.73 -3.45 -11.49
CA GLY A 42 -10.35 -2.46 -12.38
C GLY A 42 -9.92 -1.01 -12.15
N GLN A 43 -9.54 -0.63 -10.93
CA GLN A 43 -9.20 0.77 -10.59
C GLN A 43 -7.75 0.98 -10.15
N GLY A 44 -6.93 -0.07 -10.11
CA GLY A 44 -5.54 0.03 -9.65
C GLY A 44 -5.40 0.29 -8.14
N LYS A 45 -6.49 0.23 -7.40
CA LYS A 45 -6.51 0.44 -5.96
C LYS A 45 -5.94 -0.76 -5.21
N LEU A 46 -4.95 -0.50 -4.36
CA LEU A 46 -4.26 -1.46 -3.51
C LEU A 46 -4.58 -1.15 -2.04
N THR A 47 -5.37 -2.00 -1.40
CA THR A 47 -5.60 -1.93 0.04
C THR A 47 -4.50 -2.69 0.76
N VAL A 48 -3.86 -2.07 1.73
CA VAL A 48 -2.72 -2.64 2.45
C VAL A 48 -3.01 -2.58 3.94
N GLU A 49 -2.81 -3.71 4.61
CA GLU A 49 -2.89 -3.78 6.05
C GLU A 49 -1.51 -4.05 6.58
N GLY A 50 -1.09 -3.25 7.54
CA GLY A 50 0.21 -3.41 8.15
C GLY A 50 0.29 -2.88 9.57
N GLU A 51 1.45 -3.04 10.16
CA GLU A 51 1.79 -2.63 11.50
C GLU A 51 3.15 -1.94 11.41
N ASP A 52 3.25 -0.69 11.86
CA ASP A 52 4.47 0.11 11.77
C ASP A 52 4.98 0.29 10.32
N VAL A 53 4.06 0.53 9.37
CA VAL A 53 4.45 0.71 7.96
C VAL A 53 4.87 2.15 7.69
N ASP A 54 6.08 2.31 7.16
CA ASP A 54 6.57 3.60 6.67
C ASP A 54 5.96 3.93 5.30
N LEU A 55 4.80 4.60 5.35
CA LEU A 55 4.07 5.04 4.15
C LEU A 55 4.91 5.97 3.27
N GLY A 56 5.77 6.81 3.86
CA GLY A 56 6.60 7.74 3.11
C GLY A 56 7.60 7.02 2.22
N VAL A 57 8.26 5.99 2.77
CA VAL A 57 9.18 5.13 2.00
C VAL A 57 8.44 4.28 0.98
N LEU A 58 7.27 3.75 1.34
CA LEU A 58 6.45 2.92 0.44
C LEU A 58 5.99 3.72 -0.80
N ILE A 59 5.42 4.91 -0.58
CA ILE A 59 4.94 5.79 -1.66
C ILE A 59 6.11 6.19 -2.56
N GLN A 60 7.24 6.64 -2.00
CA GLN A 60 8.42 6.99 -2.80
C GLN A 60 8.96 5.82 -3.61
N THR A 61 8.95 4.61 -3.05
CA THR A 61 9.41 3.40 -3.74
C THR A 61 8.48 3.05 -4.91
N LEU A 62 7.18 3.20 -4.71
CA LEU A 62 6.18 2.99 -5.76
C LEU A 62 6.29 4.04 -6.86
N GLU A 63 6.37 5.33 -6.52
CA GLU A 63 6.56 6.39 -7.53
C GLU A 63 7.83 6.17 -8.36
N LYS A 64 8.92 5.72 -7.73
CA LYS A 64 10.19 5.46 -8.40
C LYS A 64 10.19 4.21 -9.28
N LYS A 65 9.51 3.13 -8.87
CA LYS A 65 9.55 1.82 -9.57
C LYS A 65 8.37 1.58 -10.52
N VAL A 66 7.22 2.17 -10.23
CA VAL A 66 5.94 2.01 -10.94
C VAL A 66 5.65 3.24 -11.82
N GLY A 67 6.23 4.40 -11.51
CA GLY A 67 6.06 5.65 -12.25
C GLY A 67 4.85 6.46 -11.75
N SER A 68 4.87 7.79 -11.98
CA SER A 68 3.95 8.81 -11.43
C SER A 68 2.53 8.32 -11.22
N THR A 69 2.32 7.78 -10.03
CA THR A 69 1.10 7.19 -9.55
C THR A 69 0.59 8.16 -8.50
N LEU A 70 -0.58 8.75 -8.73
CA LEU A 70 -1.27 9.54 -7.71
C LEU A 70 -1.56 8.61 -6.53
N THR A 71 -0.66 8.58 -5.55
CA THR A 71 -0.70 7.63 -4.44
C THR A 71 -1.42 8.28 -3.28
N THR A 72 -2.72 8.07 -3.18
CA THR A 72 -3.49 8.58 -2.05
C THR A 72 -3.51 7.49 -0.98
N ALA A 73 -2.90 7.77 0.18
CA ALA A 73 -2.92 6.90 1.33
C ALA A 73 -4.03 7.33 2.30
N PHE A 74 -5.04 6.49 2.50
CA PHE A 74 -6.06 6.72 3.53
C PHE A 74 -5.74 5.87 4.74
N THR A 75 -5.34 6.48 5.85
CA THR A 75 -5.11 5.76 7.11
C THR A 75 -6.40 5.67 7.91
N SER A 76 -6.97 4.48 8.05
CA SER A 76 -8.07 4.24 8.97
C SER A 76 -7.49 3.79 10.31
N ASN A 77 -7.34 4.72 11.26
CA ASN A 77 -7.04 4.37 12.65
C ASN A 77 -8.33 3.83 13.29
N PHE A 78 -8.55 2.52 13.22
CA PHE A 78 -9.65 1.90 13.95
C PHE A 78 -9.31 1.93 15.44
N LYS A 79 -9.81 2.95 16.14
CA LYS A 79 -9.70 3.09 17.59
C LYS A 79 -10.98 2.57 18.23
N GLY A 80 -10.92 1.33 18.72
CA GLY A 80 -11.90 0.75 19.65
C GLY A 80 -13.02 -0.01 18.96
#